data_AF-G2GYC2-F1
#
_entry.id   AF-G2GYC2-F1
#
_cell.length_a   1.000
_cell.length_b   1.000
_cell.length_c   1.000
_cell.angle_alpha   90.00
_cell.angle_beta   90.00
_cell.angle_gamma   90.00
#
_symmetry.space_group_name_H-M   'P 1'
#
loop_
_entity.id
_entity.type
_entity.pdbx_description
1 polymer ?
#
loop_
_entity_poly.entity_id
_entity_poly.type
_entity_poly.pdbx_seq_one_letter_code
_entity_poly.pdbx_strand_id
1 'polypeptide(L)'
;METFNPSSKQTKTFEEVSQDEWVPEVVNKTAKPAMAWKPLMKDAQKKLDNAELLIKNAHLQSQMSVLPSEVEHILVYHAERMQQRARELGEVAAPDETVPKSARAEKIERNKAKMIAELEDKAREMIAEGRRIRIMMSKQQDPDVNRLNYLLSQGEVSIHKIESRKKLAAEDWMQEYEIRDSKPETVRNQLPWYAHFHYKQEADPFEHFSQAHLKRGSQRRKGAKTQTTQEQQGAQVEPILRNSIPPV
;
A
#
# COMPACT_ATOMS: atom_id res chain seq x y z
N MET A 1 -7.52 20.32 23.27
CA MET A 1 -7.38 19.58 24.54
C MET A 1 -7.23 18.12 24.18
N GLU A 2 -6.00 17.67 23.95
CA GLU A 2 -5.70 16.26 23.65
C GLU A 2 -5.28 15.57 24.95
N THR A 3 -5.92 14.45 25.25
CA THR A 3 -5.71 13.63 26.44
C THR A 3 -4.53 12.69 26.20
N PHE A 4 -3.55 12.75 27.11
CA PHE A 4 -2.31 11.97 27.07
C PHE A 4 -2.55 10.53 27.56
N ASN A 5 -2.10 9.54 26.80
CA ASN A 5 -2.18 8.11 27.16
C ASN A 5 -0.82 7.65 27.76
N PRO A 6 -0.75 7.23 29.05
CA PRO A 6 0.51 7.11 29.79
C PRO A 6 1.28 5.79 29.59
N SER A 7 1.02 4.99 28.56
CA SER A 7 1.67 3.67 28.41
C SER A 7 2.95 3.63 27.53
N SER A 8 3.49 4.76 27.08
CA SER A 8 4.80 4.74 26.41
C SER A 8 5.94 4.78 27.43
N LYS A 9 6.61 3.64 27.67
CA LYS A 9 7.92 3.58 28.34
C LYS A 9 9.04 4.15 27.45
N GLN A 10 8.92 5.41 27.05
CA GLN A 10 10.05 6.21 26.57
C GLN A 10 10.15 7.42 27.49
N THR A 11 10.94 7.31 28.54
CA THR A 11 11.45 8.48 29.25
C THR A 11 12.50 9.13 28.35
N LYS A 12 12.16 10.26 27.72
CA LYS A 12 13.17 11.18 27.19
C LYS A 12 13.56 12.09 28.36
N THR A 13 14.83 12.04 28.73
CA THR A 13 15.43 13.01 29.66
C THR A 13 15.75 14.27 28.85
N PHE A 14 15.45 15.43 29.42
CA PHE A 14 15.77 16.73 28.83
C PHE A 14 16.55 17.52 29.88
N GLU A 15 17.64 18.17 29.48
CA GLU A 15 18.42 19.08 30.32
C GLU A 15 18.10 20.52 29.90
N GLU A 16 17.75 21.37 30.87
CA GLU A 16 17.44 22.77 30.62
C GLU A 16 18.75 23.55 30.48
N VAL A 17 19.06 24.03 29.27
CA VAL A 17 20.34 24.68 28.97
C VAL A 17 20.24 26.21 29.17
N SER A 18 19.05 26.82 29.02
CA SER A 18 18.68 28.16 29.50
C SER A 18 17.18 28.43 29.31
N GLN A 19 16.65 29.52 29.91
CA GLN A 19 15.23 29.91 29.80
C GLN A 19 14.75 29.90 28.33
N ASP A 20 13.80 29.02 28.05
CA ASP A 20 13.09 28.80 26.78
C ASP A 20 13.84 28.12 25.61
N GLU A 21 14.99 27.48 25.85
CA GLU A 21 15.64 26.63 24.82
C GLU A 21 15.80 25.16 25.29
N TRP A 22 15.01 24.27 24.68
CA TRP A 22 15.06 22.83 24.92
C TRP A 22 15.77 22.11 23.77
N VAL A 23 17.00 21.66 23.99
CA VAL A 23 17.72 20.82 23.03
C VAL A 23 17.59 19.35 23.44
N PRO A 24 17.20 18.42 22.55
CA PRO A 24 17.21 17.01 22.89
C PRO A 24 18.62 16.58 23.25
N GLU A 25 18.80 15.98 24.43
CA GLU A 25 20.04 15.33 24.81
C GLU A 25 20.41 14.36 23.68
N VAL A 26 21.51 14.64 22.98
CA VAL A 26 22.07 13.72 22.00
C VAL A 26 22.68 12.58 22.81
N VAL A 27 21.83 11.67 23.28
CA VAL A 27 22.26 10.40 23.80
C VAL A 27 22.92 9.71 22.63
N ASN A 28 24.25 9.79 22.58
CA ASN A 28 25.08 8.94 21.76
C ASN A 28 24.70 7.51 22.15
N LYS A 29 23.76 6.92 21.38
CA LYS A 29 23.40 5.52 21.51
C LYS A 29 24.69 4.77 21.22
N THR A 30 25.37 4.37 22.28
CA THR A 30 26.46 3.41 22.21
C THR A 30 25.93 2.24 21.37
N ALA A 31 26.65 1.93 20.29
CA ALA A 31 26.25 0.88 19.37
C ALA A 31 25.94 -0.38 20.20
N LYS A 32 24.75 -0.95 20.02
CA LYS A 32 24.41 -2.24 20.67
C LYS A 32 25.55 -3.21 20.36
N PRO A 33 26.02 -4.02 21.34
CA PRO A 33 27.09 -4.97 21.08
C PRO A 33 26.72 -5.81 19.87
N ALA A 34 27.59 -5.84 18.85
CA ALA A 34 27.38 -6.62 17.65
C ALA A 34 27.03 -8.06 18.06
N MET A 35 25.83 -8.54 17.68
CA MET A 35 25.44 -9.91 18.00
C MET A 35 26.44 -10.87 17.35
N ALA A 36 26.85 -11.90 18.09
CA ALA A 36 27.58 -13.01 17.51
C ALA A 36 26.76 -13.66 16.37
N TRP A 37 27.43 -14.19 15.36
CA TRP A 37 26.80 -14.79 14.17
C TRP A 37 25.76 -15.90 14.47
N LYS A 38 25.91 -16.66 15.57
CA LYS A 38 24.99 -17.77 15.91
C LYS A 38 23.56 -17.28 16.21
N PRO A 39 23.33 -16.31 17.13
CA PRO A 39 22.04 -15.65 17.28
C PRO A 39 21.45 -15.11 15.97
N LEU A 40 22.29 -14.50 15.13
CA LEU A 40 21.87 -13.96 13.83
C LEU A 40 21.35 -15.04 12.89
N MET A 41 22.07 -16.17 12.77
CA MET A 41 21.64 -17.33 11.99
C MET A 41 20.34 -17.94 12.51
N LYS A 42 20.17 -18.02 13.84
CA LYS A 42 18.92 -18.54 14.45
C LYS A 42 17.72 -17.63 14.18
N ASP A 43 17.90 -16.31 14.30
CA ASP A 43 16.84 -15.35 13.96
C ASP A 43 16.52 -15.37 12.47
N ALA A 44 17.53 -15.47 11.60
CA ALA A 44 17.36 -15.59 10.16
C ALA A 44 16.52 -16.81 9.77
N GLN A 45 16.88 -18.00 10.28
CA GLN A 45 16.12 -19.22 10.04
C GLN A 45 14.66 -19.07 10.51
N LYS A 46 14.45 -18.50 11.71
CA LYS A 46 13.09 -18.25 12.22
C LYS A 46 12.28 -17.33 11.29
N LYS A 47 12.89 -16.35 10.62
CA LYS A 47 12.16 -15.51 9.66
C LYS A 47 11.73 -16.31 8.44
N LEU A 48 12.63 -17.12 7.89
CA LEU A 48 12.34 -17.99 6.76
C LEU A 48 11.22 -18.99 7.10
N ASP A 49 11.31 -19.64 8.26
CA ASP A 49 10.31 -20.63 8.71
C ASP A 49 8.90 -20.02 8.85
N ASN A 50 8.81 -18.73 9.20
CA ASN A 50 7.53 -18.03 9.37
C ASN A 50 7.03 -17.33 8.10
N ALA A 51 7.84 -17.23 7.04
CA ALA A 51 7.54 -16.42 5.87
C ALA A 51 6.25 -16.86 5.17
N GLU A 52 6.09 -18.17 4.94
CA GLU A 52 4.91 -18.73 4.29
C GLU A 52 3.62 -18.48 5.08
N LEU A 53 3.70 -18.57 6.42
CA LEU A 53 2.56 -18.26 7.28
C LEU A 53 2.18 -16.79 7.20
N LEU A 54 3.15 -15.88 7.14
CA LEU A 54 2.91 -14.44 7.01
C LEU A 54 2.25 -14.11 5.67
N ILE A 55 2.73 -14.69 4.56
CA ILE A 55 2.11 -14.55 3.23
C ILE A 55 0.67 -15.07 3.25
N LYS A 56 0.44 -16.27 3.81
CA LYS A 56 -0.90 -16.84 3.96
C LYS A 56 -1.83 -15.93 4.77
N ASN A 57 -1.34 -15.35 5.87
CA ASN A 57 -2.14 -14.45 6.70
C ASN A 57 -2.47 -13.15 5.96
N ALA A 58 -1.55 -12.59 5.17
CA ALA A 58 -1.83 -11.43 4.33
C ALA A 58 -2.95 -11.73 3.32
N HIS A 59 -2.97 -12.93 2.72
CA HIS A 59 -4.09 -13.36 1.89
C HIS A 59 -5.41 -13.43 2.64
N LEU A 60 -5.43 -13.99 3.85
CA LEU A 60 -6.66 -14.04 4.65
C LEU A 60 -7.15 -12.64 5.00
N GLN A 61 -6.24 -11.73 5.37
CA GLN A 61 -6.58 -10.33 5.64
C GLN A 61 -7.10 -9.60 4.39
N SER A 62 -6.63 -9.94 3.19
CA SER A 62 -7.13 -9.36 1.93
C SER A 62 -8.61 -9.64 1.67
N GLN A 63 -9.17 -10.68 2.31
CA GLN A 63 -10.59 -11.04 2.22
C GLN A 63 -11.46 -10.30 3.25
N MET A 64 -10.85 -9.48 4.10
CA MET A 64 -11.53 -8.67 5.12
C MET A 64 -11.65 -7.21 4.69
N SER A 65 -12.42 -6.41 5.42
CA SER A 65 -12.60 -4.97 5.19
C SER A 65 -11.39 -4.13 5.63
N VAL A 66 -10.21 -4.43 5.09
CA VAL A 66 -8.92 -3.77 5.37
C VAL A 66 -8.49 -2.92 4.18
N LEU A 67 -7.70 -1.87 4.40
CA LEU A 67 -7.16 -1.06 3.30
C LEU A 67 -6.12 -1.85 2.50
N PRO A 68 -6.14 -1.80 1.15
CA PRO A 68 -5.17 -2.51 0.32
C PRO A 68 -3.70 -2.24 0.67
N SER A 69 -3.39 -0.99 1.04
CA SER A 69 -2.04 -0.58 1.43
C SER A 69 -1.56 -1.15 2.77
N GLU A 70 -2.47 -1.44 3.70
CA GLU A 70 -2.11 -2.01 5.00
C GLU A 70 -1.64 -3.46 4.85
N VAL A 71 -2.29 -4.24 3.98
CA VAL A 71 -1.90 -5.63 3.72
C VAL A 71 -0.54 -5.71 3.03
N GLU A 72 -0.26 -4.82 2.07
CA GLU A 72 1.08 -4.68 1.48
C GLU A 72 2.12 -4.30 2.53
N HIS A 73 1.83 -3.31 3.37
CA HIS A 73 2.75 -2.84 4.40
C HIS A 73 3.16 -3.97 5.35
N ILE A 74 2.26 -4.88 5.72
CA ILE A 74 2.61 -6.04 6.56
C ILE A 74 3.72 -6.88 5.91
N LEU A 75 3.59 -7.20 4.62
CA LEU A 75 4.60 -8.00 3.93
C LEU A 75 5.90 -7.24 3.70
N VAL A 76 5.83 -5.96 3.33
CA VAL A 76 7.00 -5.08 3.18
C VAL A 76 7.77 -4.96 4.50
N TYR A 77 7.06 -4.75 5.61
CA TYR A 77 7.65 -4.69 6.95
C TYR A 77 8.46 -5.94 7.30
N HIS A 78 7.92 -7.12 7.01
CA HIS A 78 8.63 -8.38 7.26
C HIS A 78 9.81 -8.58 6.31
N ALA A 79 9.67 -8.20 5.03
CA ALA A 79 10.74 -8.25 4.05
C ALA A 79 11.92 -7.34 4.44
N GLU A 80 11.67 -6.11 4.87
CA GLU A 80 12.70 -5.18 5.34
C GLU A 80 13.48 -5.75 6.54
N ARG A 81 12.79 -6.46 7.45
CA ARG A 81 13.45 -7.13 8.59
C ARG A 81 14.27 -8.34 8.17
N MET A 82 13.91 -9.02 7.08
CA MET A 82 14.75 -10.08 6.50
C MET A 82 15.99 -9.47 5.85
N GLN A 83 15.84 -8.41 5.06
CA GLN A 83 16.95 -7.68 4.44
C GLN A 83 17.91 -7.09 5.47
N GLN A 84 17.39 -6.52 6.56
CA GLN A 84 18.22 -6.05 7.67
C GLN A 84 19.04 -7.19 8.27
N ARG A 85 18.43 -8.36 8.48
CA ARG A 85 19.15 -9.51 9.04
C ARG A 85 20.19 -10.07 8.06
N ALA A 86 19.92 -10.02 6.76
CA ALA A 86 20.88 -10.37 5.71
C ALA A 86 22.11 -9.45 5.76
N ARG A 87 21.91 -8.12 5.87
CA ARG A 87 23.01 -7.15 6.05
C ARG A 87 23.84 -7.44 7.30
N GLU A 88 23.19 -7.61 8.45
CA GLU A 88 23.87 -7.92 9.72
C GLU A 88 24.67 -9.24 9.66
N LEU A 89 24.20 -10.24 8.90
CA LEU A 89 24.93 -11.48 8.66
C LEU A 89 26.13 -11.31 7.72
N GLY A 90 26.06 -10.37 6.77
CA GLY A 90 27.17 -10.05 5.88
C GLY A 90 28.28 -9.26 6.57
N GLU A 91 27.93 -8.44 7.56
CA GLU A 91 28.88 -7.61 8.32
C GLU A 91 29.54 -8.35 9.48
N VAL A 92 28.89 -9.39 10.04
CA VAL A 92 29.43 -10.11 11.19
C VAL A 92 30.55 -11.06 10.77
N ALA A 93 31.72 -10.91 11.40
CA ALA A 93 32.82 -11.84 11.26
C ALA A 93 32.47 -13.23 11.81
N ALA A 94 32.90 -14.29 11.13
CA ALA A 94 32.92 -15.61 11.76
C ALA A 94 33.94 -15.64 12.90
N PRO A 95 33.71 -16.42 13.97
CA PRO A 95 34.51 -16.42 15.18
C PRO A 95 35.92 -17.02 14.99
N ASP A 96 36.25 -17.44 13.77
CA ASP A 96 37.49 -18.15 13.40
C ASP A 96 38.26 -17.41 12.27
N GLU A 97 37.90 -16.16 11.96
CA GLU A 97 38.64 -15.33 10.98
C GLU A 97 40.10 -15.05 11.40
N THR A 98 40.44 -15.28 12.67
CA THR A 98 41.82 -15.16 13.19
C THR A 98 42.72 -16.35 12.84
N VAL A 99 42.16 -17.45 12.30
CA VAL A 99 42.92 -18.61 11.80
C VAL A 99 42.62 -18.77 10.30
N PRO A 100 43.52 -18.37 9.39
CA PRO A 100 43.23 -18.42 7.97
C PRO A 100 43.06 -19.88 7.50
N LYS A 101 41.94 -20.15 6.80
CA LYS A 101 41.72 -21.34 5.94
C LYS A 101 41.43 -22.68 6.66
N SER A 102 40.65 -22.69 7.74
CA SER A 102 40.08 -23.95 8.23
C SER A 102 38.85 -24.35 7.38
N ALA A 103 38.71 -25.64 7.04
CA ALA A 103 37.51 -26.15 6.34
C ALA A 103 36.20 -25.83 7.10
N ARG A 104 36.30 -25.63 8.42
CA ARG A 104 35.22 -25.21 9.30
C ARG A 104 34.84 -23.75 9.08
N ALA A 105 35.81 -22.83 9.02
CA ALA A 105 35.58 -21.42 8.75
C ALA A 105 34.92 -21.23 7.37
N GLU A 106 35.43 -21.90 6.34
CA GLU A 106 34.81 -21.86 5.01
C GLU A 106 33.37 -22.39 5.00
N LYS A 107 33.08 -23.46 5.76
CA LYS A 107 31.73 -23.99 5.88
C LYS A 107 30.78 -22.98 6.55
N ILE A 108 31.27 -22.24 7.55
CA ILE A 108 30.47 -21.20 8.23
C ILE A 108 30.16 -20.07 7.24
N GLU A 109 31.14 -19.57 6.50
CA GLU A 109 30.91 -18.51 5.52
C GLU A 109 29.99 -18.97 4.37
N ARG A 110 30.15 -20.19 3.85
CA ARG A 110 29.22 -20.75 2.87
C ARG A 110 27.79 -20.81 3.40
N ASN A 111 27.61 -21.22 4.65
CA ASN A 111 26.28 -21.29 5.28
C ASN A 111 25.68 -19.89 5.50
N LYS A 112 26.49 -18.89 5.89
CA LYS A 112 26.06 -17.49 6.01
C LYS A 112 25.65 -16.94 4.65
N ALA A 113 26.47 -17.11 3.63
CA ALA A 113 26.18 -16.65 2.27
C ALA A 113 24.88 -17.25 1.72
N LYS A 114 24.65 -18.56 1.95
CA LYS A 114 23.39 -19.22 1.61
C LYS A 114 22.20 -18.61 2.35
N MET A 115 22.32 -18.39 3.66
CA MET A 115 21.26 -17.80 4.49
C MET A 115 20.92 -16.36 4.05
N ILE A 116 21.93 -15.57 3.69
CA ILE A 116 21.77 -14.21 3.16
C ILE A 116 20.97 -14.25 1.86
N ALA A 117 21.35 -15.11 0.91
CA ALA A 117 20.65 -15.26 -0.35
C ALA A 117 19.17 -15.68 -0.14
N GLU A 118 18.91 -16.66 0.72
CA GLU A 118 17.55 -17.12 1.04
C GLU A 118 16.69 -16.01 1.67
N LEU A 119 17.25 -15.20 2.56
CA LEU A 119 16.56 -14.05 3.16
C LEU A 119 16.22 -12.98 2.11
N GLU A 120 17.17 -12.67 1.22
CA GLU A 120 16.96 -11.68 0.17
C GLU A 120 15.93 -12.13 -0.87
N ASP A 121 15.99 -13.41 -1.29
CA ASP A 121 15.01 -14.01 -2.19
C ASP A 121 13.61 -13.96 -1.58
N LYS A 122 13.46 -14.42 -0.34
CA LYS A 122 12.15 -14.42 0.33
C LYS A 122 11.65 -13.00 0.58
N ALA A 123 12.53 -12.04 0.88
CA ALA A 123 12.14 -10.63 1.00
C ALA A 123 11.63 -10.06 -0.33
N ARG A 124 12.29 -10.35 -1.45
CA ARG A 124 11.83 -9.94 -2.80
C ARG A 124 10.46 -10.54 -3.12
N GLU A 125 10.26 -11.82 -2.80
CA GLU A 125 8.99 -12.51 -2.97
C GLU A 125 7.87 -11.86 -2.14
N MET A 126 8.11 -11.59 -0.85
CA MET A 126 7.12 -10.93 0.02
C MET A 126 6.74 -9.53 -0.47
N ILE A 127 7.70 -8.74 -0.96
CA ILE A 127 7.43 -7.42 -1.55
C ILE A 127 6.58 -7.56 -2.81
N ALA A 128 6.95 -8.48 -3.71
CA ALA A 128 6.20 -8.73 -4.93
C ALA A 128 4.76 -9.19 -4.64
N GLU A 129 4.59 -10.05 -3.63
CA GLU A 129 3.31 -10.58 -3.22
C GLU A 129 2.43 -9.52 -2.55
N GLY A 130 2.99 -8.68 -1.68
CA GLY A 130 2.29 -7.52 -1.10
C GLY A 130 1.76 -6.57 -2.18
N ARG A 131 2.60 -6.25 -3.17
CA ARG A 131 2.20 -5.45 -4.34
C ARG A 131 1.06 -6.10 -5.11
N ARG A 132 1.16 -7.41 -5.38
CA ARG A 132 0.13 -8.20 -6.08
C ARG A 132 -1.21 -8.14 -5.35
N ILE A 133 -1.20 -8.38 -4.04
CA ILE A 133 -2.40 -8.31 -3.19
C ILE A 133 -3.01 -6.90 -3.24
N ARG A 134 -2.20 -5.84 -3.11
CA ARG A 134 -2.71 -4.46 -3.15
C ARG A 134 -3.36 -4.12 -4.50
N ILE A 135 -2.76 -4.54 -5.61
CA ILE A 135 -3.34 -4.36 -6.96
C ILE A 135 -4.69 -5.08 -7.05
N MET A 136 -4.72 -6.37 -6.68
CA MET A 136 -5.92 -7.19 -6.69
C MET A 136 -7.05 -6.55 -5.85
N MET A 137 -6.77 -6.19 -4.59
CA MET A 137 -7.76 -5.57 -3.71
C MET A 137 -8.23 -4.21 -4.26
N SER A 138 -7.30 -3.40 -4.79
CA SER A 138 -7.64 -2.10 -5.36
C SER A 138 -8.58 -2.22 -6.55
N LYS A 139 -8.42 -3.28 -7.35
CA LYS A 139 -9.28 -3.61 -8.49
C LYS A 139 -10.67 -4.10 -8.04
N GLN A 140 -10.75 -4.92 -7.00
CA GLN A 140 -12.00 -5.54 -6.52
C GLN A 140 -12.89 -4.61 -5.69
N GLN A 141 -12.27 -3.69 -4.94
CA GLN A 141 -12.99 -2.74 -4.10
C GLN A 141 -13.68 -1.65 -4.93
N ASP A 142 -14.47 -0.82 -4.25
CA ASP A 142 -15.10 0.34 -4.85
C ASP A 142 -14.09 1.28 -5.56
N PRO A 143 -14.51 2.09 -6.54
CA PRO A 143 -13.67 3.15 -7.09
C PRO A 143 -13.31 4.17 -6.02
N ASP A 144 -12.04 4.51 -5.87
CA ASP A 144 -11.55 5.59 -5.00
C ASP A 144 -10.35 6.27 -5.63
N VAL A 145 -10.14 7.55 -5.32
CA VAL A 145 -9.09 8.35 -5.93
C VAL A 145 -7.70 7.82 -5.58
N ASN A 146 -7.46 7.41 -4.33
CA ASN A 146 -6.16 6.87 -3.92
C ASN A 146 -5.88 5.52 -4.58
N ARG A 147 -6.91 4.67 -4.71
CA ARG A 147 -6.79 3.40 -5.45
C ARG A 147 -6.52 3.64 -6.93
N LEU A 148 -7.22 4.59 -7.56
CA LEU A 148 -7.02 4.94 -8.97
C LEU A 148 -5.60 5.46 -9.19
N ASN A 149 -5.13 6.40 -8.37
CA ASN A 149 -3.76 6.94 -8.45
C ASN A 149 -2.72 5.84 -8.26
N TYR A 150 -2.94 4.92 -7.31
CA TYR A 150 -2.06 3.77 -7.14
C TYR A 150 -2.04 2.90 -8.39
N LEU A 151 -3.20 2.46 -8.89
CA LEU A 151 -3.29 1.60 -10.09
C LEU A 151 -2.66 2.26 -11.33
N LEU A 152 -2.81 3.57 -11.50
CA LEU A 152 -2.16 4.35 -12.56
C LEU A 152 -0.63 4.31 -12.42
N SER A 153 -0.11 4.57 -11.22
CA SER A 153 1.35 4.52 -10.97
C SER A 153 1.94 3.12 -11.17
N GLN A 154 1.11 2.07 -11.03
CA GLN A 154 1.52 0.68 -11.29
C GLN A 154 1.36 0.27 -12.77
N GLY A 155 0.80 1.12 -13.63
CA GLY A 155 0.49 0.80 -15.02
C GLY A 155 -0.57 -0.30 -15.16
N GLU A 156 -1.46 -0.40 -14.18
CA GLU A 156 -2.53 -1.41 -14.13
C GLU A 156 -3.82 -0.92 -14.78
N VAL A 157 -3.98 0.41 -14.94
CA VAL A 157 -5.16 1.01 -15.58
C VAL A 157 -4.76 2.15 -16.52
N SER A 158 -5.64 2.46 -17.47
CA SER A 158 -5.53 3.60 -18.38
C SER A 158 -6.83 4.40 -18.40
N ILE A 159 -6.74 5.71 -18.65
CA ILE A 159 -7.88 6.62 -18.69
C ILE A 159 -8.12 7.06 -20.13
N HIS A 160 -9.36 6.90 -20.60
CA HIS A 160 -9.79 7.23 -21.95
C HIS A 160 -10.95 8.22 -21.90
N LYS A 161 -10.81 9.36 -22.58
CA LYS A 161 -11.89 10.34 -22.69
C LYS A 161 -13.00 9.78 -23.58
N ILE A 162 -14.25 9.84 -23.12
CA ILE A 162 -15.42 9.49 -23.92
C ILE A 162 -15.92 10.78 -24.58
N GLU A 163 -15.73 10.88 -25.90
CA GLU A 163 -16.15 11.94 -26.84
C GLU A 163 -16.61 13.27 -26.21
N SER A 164 -17.76 13.78 -26.64
CA SER A 164 -18.31 15.08 -26.27
C SER A 164 -19.02 15.05 -24.91
N ARG A 165 -19.10 16.22 -24.27
CA ARG A 165 -19.87 16.39 -23.05
C ARG A 165 -21.35 16.13 -23.32
N LYS A 166 -22.00 15.46 -22.36
CA LYS A 166 -23.43 15.17 -22.42
C LYS A 166 -24.20 16.18 -21.60
N LYS A 167 -25.20 16.84 -22.19
CA LYS A 167 -26.12 17.71 -21.45
C LYS A 167 -27.06 16.84 -20.60
N LEU A 168 -27.06 17.07 -19.28
CA LEU A 168 -27.92 16.38 -18.32
C LEU A 168 -29.08 17.27 -17.82
N ALA A 169 -28.83 18.58 -17.70
CA ALA A 169 -29.82 19.61 -17.36
C ALA A 169 -29.40 20.99 -17.94
N ALA A 170 -30.11 22.07 -17.57
CA ALA A 170 -29.85 23.42 -18.09
C ALA A 170 -28.42 23.91 -17.79
N GLU A 171 -27.94 23.70 -16.56
CA GLU A 171 -26.60 24.07 -16.08
C GLU A 171 -25.78 22.83 -15.64
N ASP A 172 -26.00 21.70 -16.30
CA ASP A 172 -25.31 20.45 -15.98
C ASP A 172 -24.88 19.74 -17.27
N TRP A 173 -23.59 19.82 -17.54
CA TRP A 173 -22.90 19.13 -18.62
C TRP A 173 -21.88 18.16 -18.05
N MET A 174 -21.87 16.92 -18.52
CA MET A 174 -20.99 15.88 -17.99
C MET A 174 -19.96 15.45 -19.03
N GLN A 175 -18.67 15.57 -18.69
CA GLN A 175 -17.59 14.85 -19.36
C GLN A 175 -17.39 13.49 -18.68
N GLU A 176 -17.35 12.43 -19.48
CA GLU A 176 -17.10 11.07 -19.01
C GLU A 176 -15.70 10.60 -19.43
N TYR A 177 -15.01 9.91 -18.54
CA TYR A 177 -13.79 9.17 -18.83
C TYR A 177 -13.96 7.71 -18.42
N GLU A 178 -13.52 6.80 -19.27
CA GLU A 178 -13.47 5.37 -19.00
C GLU A 178 -12.10 5.00 -18.45
N ILE A 179 -12.08 4.38 -17.28
CA ILE A 179 -10.89 3.78 -16.70
C ILE A 179 -10.94 2.30 -17.06
N ARG A 180 -9.92 1.83 -17.79
CA ARG A 180 -9.82 0.45 -18.28
C ARG A 180 -8.70 -0.29 -17.56
N ASP A 181 -8.95 -1.54 -17.20
CA ASP A 181 -7.88 -2.46 -16.79
C ASP A 181 -6.94 -2.69 -17.99
N SER A 182 -5.65 -2.43 -17.78
CA SER A 182 -4.62 -2.61 -18.81
C SER A 182 -4.07 -4.05 -18.84
N LYS A 183 -4.34 -4.83 -17.79
CA LYS A 183 -3.90 -6.23 -17.64
C LYS A 183 -5.04 -7.07 -17.06
N PRO A 184 -6.14 -7.26 -17.82
CA PRO A 184 -7.27 -8.04 -17.33
C PRO A 184 -6.86 -9.52 -17.20
N GLU A 185 -6.82 -10.03 -15.97
CA GLU A 185 -6.58 -11.47 -15.73
C GLU A 185 -7.72 -12.34 -16.27
N THR A 186 -8.96 -11.83 -16.27
CA THR A 186 -10.11 -12.49 -16.89
C THR A 186 -11.06 -11.45 -17.49
N VAL A 187 -11.89 -11.86 -18.46
CA VAL A 187 -12.95 -11.01 -19.04
C VAL A 187 -13.97 -10.56 -17.98
N ARG A 188 -14.13 -11.32 -16.88
CA ARG A 188 -15.03 -10.97 -15.76
C ARG A 188 -14.41 -9.98 -14.77
N ASN A 189 -13.09 -9.82 -14.77
CA ASN A 189 -12.35 -8.86 -13.94
C ASN A 189 -12.04 -7.55 -14.70
N GLN A 190 -12.73 -7.27 -15.80
CA GLN A 190 -12.67 -5.92 -16.37
C GLN A 190 -13.10 -4.94 -15.28
N LEU A 191 -12.23 -3.99 -14.93
CA LEU A 191 -12.63 -2.78 -14.21
C LEU A 191 -13.10 -1.75 -15.23
N PRO A 192 -14.39 -1.64 -15.56
CA PRO A 192 -14.90 -0.42 -16.13
C PRO A 192 -15.27 0.50 -14.98
N TRP A 193 -14.28 1.23 -14.43
CA TRP A 193 -14.58 2.40 -13.61
C TRP A 193 -14.81 3.58 -14.55
N TYR A 194 -15.62 4.54 -14.13
CA TYR A 194 -15.85 5.77 -14.89
C TYR A 194 -15.61 6.98 -14.00
N ALA A 195 -14.94 7.99 -14.53
CA ALA A 195 -14.84 9.30 -13.89
C ALA A 195 -15.80 10.26 -14.57
N HIS A 196 -16.65 10.91 -13.78
CA HIS A 196 -17.64 11.88 -14.23
C HIS A 196 -17.24 13.25 -13.72
N PHE A 197 -17.14 14.21 -14.63
CA PHE A 197 -16.86 15.62 -14.33
C PHE A 197 -18.04 16.45 -14.83
N HIS A 198 -18.66 17.21 -13.94
CA HIS A 198 -19.80 18.07 -14.20
C HIS A 198 -19.36 19.52 -14.40
N TYR A 199 -20.01 20.22 -15.32
CA TYR A 199 -19.70 21.59 -15.73
C TYR A 199 -21.01 22.36 -15.89
N LYS A 200 -20.95 23.69 -15.77
CA LYS A 200 -22.13 24.54 -15.98
C LYS A 200 -22.41 24.72 -17.46
N GLN A 201 -21.35 24.77 -18.28
CA GLN A 201 -21.42 24.97 -19.73
C GLN A 201 -20.64 23.90 -20.49
N GLU A 202 -21.04 23.68 -21.75
CA GLU A 202 -20.40 22.68 -22.62
C GLU A 202 -18.91 22.97 -22.85
N ALA A 203 -18.54 24.25 -23.01
CA ALA A 203 -17.18 24.68 -23.35
C ALA A 203 -16.31 25.07 -22.13
N ASP A 204 -16.78 24.86 -20.89
CA ASP A 204 -15.98 25.18 -19.69
C ASP A 204 -14.62 24.46 -19.75
N PRO A 205 -13.49 25.09 -19.36
CA PRO A 205 -12.19 24.43 -19.23
C PRO A 205 -12.23 23.21 -18.31
N PHE A 206 -11.26 22.30 -18.41
CA PHE A 206 -11.24 21.07 -17.60
C PHE A 206 -11.24 21.37 -16.09
N GLU A 207 -10.48 22.37 -15.67
CA GLU A 207 -10.28 22.78 -14.28
C GLU A 207 -11.54 23.39 -13.65
N HIS A 208 -12.52 23.81 -14.47
CA HIS A 208 -13.73 24.50 -14.03
C HIS A 208 -14.91 23.55 -13.75
N PHE A 209 -14.63 22.29 -13.45
CA PHE A 209 -15.68 21.36 -13.06
C PHE A 209 -16.35 21.78 -11.74
N SER A 210 -17.67 21.67 -11.66
CA SER A 210 -18.45 21.95 -10.45
C SER A 210 -18.50 20.76 -9.50
N GLN A 211 -18.40 19.54 -10.03
CA GLN A 211 -18.36 18.30 -9.27
C GLN A 211 -17.63 17.23 -10.09
N ALA A 212 -16.81 16.42 -9.42
CA ALA A 212 -16.20 15.27 -10.05
C ALA A 212 -16.28 14.04 -9.14
N HIS A 213 -16.56 12.87 -9.70
CA HIS A 213 -16.67 11.63 -8.93
C HIS A 213 -16.38 10.37 -9.76
N LEU A 214 -16.02 9.29 -9.06
CA LEU A 214 -15.85 7.96 -9.65
C LEU A 214 -17.10 7.10 -9.48
N LYS A 215 -17.36 6.24 -10.48
CA LYS A 215 -18.45 5.24 -10.47
C LYS A 215 -17.96 3.86 -10.88
N ARG A 216 -18.61 2.83 -10.32
CA ARG A 216 -18.56 1.46 -10.84
C ARG A 216 -19.25 1.40 -12.19
N GLY A 217 -18.81 0.52 -13.08
CA GLY A 217 -19.44 0.34 -14.40
C GLY A 217 -20.90 -0.07 -14.32
N SER A 218 -21.28 -0.90 -13.35
CA SER A 218 -22.68 -1.27 -13.08
C SER A 218 -23.56 -0.08 -12.67
N GLN A 219 -22.94 0.99 -12.16
CA GLN A 219 -23.61 2.23 -11.74
C GLN A 219 -23.39 3.39 -12.72
N ARG A 220 -22.63 3.19 -13.81
CA ARG A 220 -22.24 4.23 -14.77
C ARG A 220 -23.40 5.16 -15.14
N ARG A 221 -24.57 4.58 -15.52
CA ARG A 221 -25.74 5.34 -15.97
C ARG A 221 -26.76 5.65 -14.86
N LYS A 222 -26.51 5.23 -13.63
CA LYS A 222 -27.41 5.49 -12.50
C LYS A 222 -27.13 6.89 -11.94
N GLY A 223 -28.18 7.66 -11.69
CA GLY A 223 -28.11 9.01 -11.13
C GLY A 223 -29.31 9.31 -10.22
N ALA A 224 -29.43 10.54 -9.74
CA ALA A 224 -30.53 10.96 -8.84
C ALA A 224 -31.92 10.64 -9.42
N LYS A 225 -32.13 10.91 -10.72
CA LYS A 225 -33.37 10.56 -11.43
C LYS A 225 -33.71 9.07 -11.32
N THR A 226 -32.70 8.19 -11.42
CA THR A 226 -32.89 6.73 -11.27
C THR A 226 -33.37 6.37 -9.87
N GLN A 227 -32.80 6.98 -8.83
CA GLN A 227 -33.20 6.74 -7.44
C GLN A 227 -34.63 7.24 -7.17
N THR A 228 -34.97 8.45 -7.64
CA THR A 228 -36.34 8.98 -7.52
C THR A 228 -37.36 8.09 -8.22
N THR A 229 -37.03 7.53 -9.39
CA THR A 229 -37.91 6.57 -10.07
C THR A 229 -38.08 5.28 -9.27
N GLN A 230 -37.01 4.76 -8.64
CA GLN A 230 -37.11 3.58 -7.75
C GLN A 230 -38.02 3.85 -6.56
N GLU A 231 -37.86 5.01 -5.89
CA GLU A 231 -38.72 5.44 -4.77
C GLU A 231 -40.18 5.52 -5.19
N GLN A 232 -40.47 6.18 -6.32
CA GLN A 232 -41.83 6.33 -6.85
C GLN A 232 -42.47 4.99 -7.21
N GLN A 233 -41.67 4.00 -7.59
CA GLN A 233 -42.13 2.64 -7.91
C GLN A 233 -42.19 1.72 -6.68
N GLY A 234 -41.90 2.23 -5.48
CA GLY A 234 -41.85 1.43 -4.25
C GLY A 234 -40.72 0.39 -4.24
N ALA A 235 -39.74 0.52 -5.15
CA ALA A 235 -38.59 -0.36 -5.21
C ALA A 235 -37.53 0.05 -4.17
N GLN A 236 -36.72 -0.92 -3.74
CA GLN A 236 -35.54 -0.63 -2.92
C GLN A 236 -34.57 0.29 -3.70
N VAL A 237 -34.24 1.43 -3.10
CA VAL A 237 -33.34 2.42 -3.70
C VAL A 237 -31.90 1.94 -3.55
N GLU A 238 -31.22 1.75 -4.67
CA GLU A 238 -29.82 1.35 -4.66
C GLU A 238 -28.93 2.56 -4.32
N PRO A 239 -28.04 2.46 -3.31
CA PRO A 239 -27.04 3.48 -3.07
C PRO A 239 -26.10 3.61 -4.28
N ILE A 240 -26.00 4.81 -4.84
CA ILE A 240 -25.04 5.12 -5.92
C ILE A 240 -23.77 5.64 -5.26
N LEU A 241 -22.67 4.92 -5.41
CA LEU A 241 -21.39 5.39 -4.91
C LEU A 241 -20.86 6.53 -5.79
N ARG A 242 -20.49 7.64 -5.15
CA ARG A 242 -19.89 8.81 -5.80
C ARG A 242 -18.71 9.27 -4.96
N ASN A 243 -17.54 8.67 -5.21
CA ASN A 243 -16.34 9.08 -4.50
C ASN A 243 -15.77 10.33 -5.16
N SER A 244 -15.80 11.44 -4.42
CA SER A 244 -15.43 12.75 -4.92
C SER A 244 -13.98 12.81 -5.37
N ILE A 245 -13.75 13.47 -6.50
CA ILE A 245 -12.42 13.87 -6.96
C ILE A 245 -12.26 15.34 -6.56
N PRO A 246 -11.29 15.68 -5.68
CA PRO A 246 -11.08 17.06 -5.28
C PRO A 246 -10.56 17.90 -6.46
N PRO A 247 -10.87 19.21 -6.51
CA PRO A 247 -10.17 20.13 -7.41
C PRO A 247 -8.68 20.16 -7.11
N VAL A 248 -7.88 20.41 -8.16
CA VAL A 248 -6.42 20.52 -8.11
C VAL A 248 -6.01 21.95 -7.80
#